data_AF-A0A3R6K7F9-F1
#
_entry.id   AF-A0A3R6K7F9-F1
#
_cell.length_a   1.000
_cell.length_b   1.000
_cell.length_c   1.000
_cell.angle_alpha   90.00
_cell.angle_beta   90.00
_cell.angle_gamma   90.00
#
_symmetry.space_group_name_H-M   'P 1'
#
loop_
_entity.id
_entity.type
_entity.pdbx_description
1 polymer ?
#
loop_
_entity_poly.entity_id
_entity_poly.type
_entity_poly.pdbx_seq_one_letter_code
_entity_poly.pdbx_strand_id
1 'polypeptide(L)'
;MNESFYEGEYFMNFKKLGSNKYKSAFTLAELLVVVAIVGILVAISIPVFTSQRKKAIIATNKANIRAAKAAAIAAMYDDEASLDKASSSTKGAVSYFVYDVKSGSIVTTISSGNYNPTVTYAGKSWTMNELGRQMRSDASAYKICEVVLVYVGNNADDGALIQTAPYYTDDDELGFAKNNPFGPGNGSANAS
;
A
#
# COMPACT_ATOMS: atom_id res chain seq x y z
N MET A 1 -68.01 -18.43 56.21
CA MET A 1 -68.87 -17.94 55.10
C MET A 1 -67.91 -17.26 54.13
N ASN A 2 -67.34 -18.01 53.18
CA ASN A 2 -67.91 -18.39 51.86
C ASN A 2 -68.12 -17.12 51.03
N GLU A 3 -67.73 -16.99 49.77
CA GLU A 3 -67.18 -17.85 48.70
C GLU A 3 -66.81 -16.84 47.59
N SER A 4 -65.77 -16.95 46.79
CA SER A 4 -65.66 -17.75 45.55
C SER A 4 -64.54 -17.05 44.75
N PHE A 5 -63.38 -17.66 44.53
CA PHE A 5 -63.04 -18.50 43.37
C PHE A 5 -63.48 -17.89 42.03
N TYR A 6 -62.59 -17.10 41.43
CA TYR A 6 -62.64 -16.77 40.00
C TYR A 6 -61.55 -17.58 39.28
N GLU A 7 -61.91 -18.76 38.78
CA GLU A 7 -61.14 -19.39 37.71
C GLU A 7 -61.55 -18.76 36.38
N GLY A 8 -60.65 -17.96 35.81
CA GLY A 8 -60.73 -17.57 34.41
C GLY A 8 -60.17 -18.68 33.56
N GLU A 9 -61.02 -19.47 32.91
CA GLU A 9 -60.59 -20.42 31.90
C GLU A 9 -60.11 -19.66 30.65
N TYR A 10 -58.80 -19.67 30.40
CA TYR A 10 -58.24 -19.19 29.14
C TYR A 10 -58.40 -20.28 28.07
N PHE A 11 -59.50 -20.21 27.31
CA PHE A 11 -59.70 -21.04 26.11
C PHE A 11 -58.72 -20.63 25.01
N MET A 12 -57.63 -21.37 24.83
CA MET A 12 -56.80 -21.29 23.63
C MET A 12 -57.49 -21.98 22.46
N ASN A 13 -58.00 -21.18 21.52
CA ASN A 13 -58.63 -21.66 20.30
C ASN A 13 -57.56 -22.06 19.27
N PHE A 14 -57.24 -23.35 19.18
CA PHE A 14 -56.24 -23.85 18.22
C PHE A 14 -56.88 -23.99 16.83
N LYS A 15 -56.85 -22.92 16.05
CA LYS A 15 -57.26 -22.94 14.64
C LYS A 15 -56.29 -23.85 13.87
N LYS A 16 -56.75 -25.06 13.54
CA LYS A 16 -56.03 -26.04 12.71
C LYS A 16 -55.87 -25.48 11.29
N LEU A 17 -54.75 -24.81 11.03
CA LEU A 17 -54.35 -24.39 9.69
C LEU A 17 -53.80 -25.59 8.93
N GLY A 18 -54.69 -26.34 8.30
CA GLY A 18 -54.32 -27.27 7.24
C GLY A 18 -54.08 -26.52 5.94
N SER A 19 -52.85 -26.61 5.41
CA SER A 19 -52.61 -26.60 3.97
C SER A 19 -51.19 -27.10 3.71
N ASN A 20 -51.09 -28.26 3.07
CA ASN A 20 -49.86 -28.81 2.52
C ASN A 20 -49.24 -27.81 1.55
N LYS A 21 -48.22 -27.08 2.02
CA LYS A 21 -47.16 -26.57 1.15
C LYS A 21 -45.99 -27.50 1.42
N TYR A 22 -45.49 -28.18 0.39
CA TYR A 22 -44.15 -28.74 0.40
C TYR A 22 -43.18 -27.56 0.56
N LYS A 23 -43.05 -27.04 1.77
CA LYS A 23 -42.00 -26.10 2.12
C LYS A 23 -40.75 -26.97 2.12
N SER A 24 -39.88 -26.77 1.13
CA SER A 24 -38.52 -27.29 1.17
C SER A 24 -37.82 -26.65 2.37
N ALA A 25 -38.02 -27.25 3.55
CA ALA A 25 -37.37 -26.84 4.77
C ALA A 25 -35.93 -27.33 4.65
N PHE A 26 -34.99 -26.39 4.49
CA PHE A 26 -33.57 -26.65 4.55
C PHE A 26 -33.27 -27.40 5.85
N THR A 27 -32.77 -28.63 5.74
CA THR A 27 -32.53 -29.47 6.91
C THR A 27 -31.31 -28.95 7.66
N LEU A 28 -31.27 -29.13 8.99
CA LEU A 28 -30.09 -28.77 9.78
C LEU A 28 -28.83 -29.52 9.31
N ALA A 29 -29.00 -30.74 8.80
CA ALA A 29 -27.90 -31.54 8.25
C ALA A 29 -27.36 -30.96 6.93
N GLU A 30 -28.23 -30.49 6.04
CA GLU A 30 -27.82 -29.79 4.80
C GLU A 30 -27.05 -28.52 5.12
N LEU A 31 -27.48 -27.75 6.13
CA LEU A 31 -26.72 -26.58 6.56
C LEU A 31 -25.36 -26.99 7.13
N LEU A 32 -25.34 -28.01 8.00
CA LEU A 32 -24.14 -28.45 8.70
C LEU A 32 -23.04 -28.89 7.73
N VAL A 33 -23.37 -29.71 6.72
CA VAL A 33 -22.37 -30.15 5.75
C VAL A 33 -21.84 -28.98 4.90
N VAL A 34 -22.69 -27.99 4.59
CA VAL A 34 -22.29 -26.80 3.83
C VAL A 34 -21.31 -25.94 4.63
N VAL A 35 -21.60 -25.61 5.89
CA VAL A 35 -20.65 -24.85 6.71
C VAL A 35 -19.36 -25.63 6.96
N ALA A 36 -19.41 -26.96 7.07
CA ALA A 36 -18.21 -27.79 7.17
C ALA A 36 -17.31 -27.68 5.93
N ILE A 37 -17.89 -27.79 4.72
CA ILE A 37 -17.13 -27.66 3.47
C ILE A 37 -16.59 -26.24 3.29
N VAL A 38 -17.41 -25.20 3.53
CA VAL A 38 -16.97 -23.80 3.47
C VAL A 38 -15.84 -23.53 4.46
N GLY A 39 -15.90 -24.11 5.66
CA GLY A 39 -14.83 -24.01 6.66
C GLY A 39 -13.47 -24.52 6.15
N ILE A 40 -13.46 -25.67 5.48
CA ILE A 40 -12.24 -26.25 4.88
C ILE A 40 -11.70 -25.33 3.77
N LEU A 41 -12.57 -24.83 2.90
CA LEU A 41 -12.18 -23.92 1.82
C LEU A 41 -11.58 -22.61 2.36
N VAL A 42 -12.22 -22.01 3.36
CA VAL A 42 -11.76 -20.76 3.99
C VAL A 42 -10.41 -20.95 4.68
N ALA A 43 -10.19 -22.08 5.37
CA ALA A 43 -8.93 -22.37 6.05
C ALA A 43 -7.72 -22.36 5.09
N ILE A 44 -7.88 -22.88 3.88
CA ILE A 44 -6.81 -22.86 2.85
C ILE A 44 -6.78 -21.51 2.13
N SER A 45 -7.94 -20.90 1.87
CA SER A 45 -8.04 -19.71 1.02
C SER A 45 -7.47 -18.45 1.67
N ILE A 46 -7.67 -18.24 2.98
CA ILE A 46 -7.18 -17.04 3.68
C ILE A 46 -5.65 -16.84 3.58
N PRO A 47 -4.80 -17.84 3.93
CA PRO A 47 -3.35 -17.64 3.86
C PRO A 47 -2.86 -17.45 2.42
N VAL A 48 -3.42 -18.19 1.45
CA VAL A 48 -3.07 -18.08 0.03
C VAL A 48 -3.44 -16.69 -0.50
N PHE A 49 -4.68 -16.25 -0.27
CA PHE A 49 -5.16 -14.94 -0.69
C PHE A 49 -4.34 -13.80 -0.07
N THR A 50 -4.01 -13.91 1.21
CA THR A 50 -3.20 -12.90 1.91
C THR A 50 -1.79 -12.80 1.32
N SER A 51 -1.14 -13.93 1.01
CA SER A 51 0.18 -13.96 0.37
C SER A 51 0.14 -13.37 -1.04
N GLN A 52 -0.85 -13.77 -1.85
CA GLN A 52 -1.04 -13.23 -3.19
C GLN A 52 -1.31 -11.72 -3.19
N ARG A 53 -2.13 -11.24 -2.25
CA ARG A 53 -2.39 -9.81 -2.07
C ARG A 53 -1.11 -9.03 -1.78
N LYS A 54 -0.25 -9.52 -0.89
CA LYS A 54 1.05 -8.88 -0.58
C LYS A 54 1.93 -8.79 -1.82
N LYS A 55 2.05 -9.88 -2.59
CA LYS A 55 2.80 -9.90 -3.85
C LYS A 55 2.24 -8.92 -4.88
N ALA A 56 0.91 -8.84 -5.00
CA ALA A 56 0.26 -7.88 -5.90
C ALA A 56 0.60 -6.44 -5.53
N ILE A 57 0.57 -6.10 -4.23
CA ILE A 57 0.94 -4.76 -3.74
C ILE A 57 2.40 -4.43 -4.05
N ILE A 58 3.34 -5.36 -3.82
CA ILE A 58 4.75 -5.17 -4.15
C ILE A 58 4.93 -4.95 -5.65
N ALA A 59 4.28 -5.76 -6.48
CA ALA A 59 4.31 -5.61 -7.93
C ALA A 59 3.76 -4.25 -8.39
N THR A 60 2.66 -3.78 -7.82
CA THR A 60 2.11 -2.44 -8.07
C THR A 60 3.10 -1.34 -7.67
N ASN A 61 3.69 -1.43 -6.48
CA ASN A 61 4.67 -0.43 -6.03
C ASN A 61 5.91 -0.41 -6.93
N LYS A 62 6.42 -1.58 -7.35
CA LYS A 62 7.53 -1.68 -8.32
C LYS A 62 7.16 -1.04 -9.66
N ALA A 63 5.94 -1.25 -10.17
CA ALA A 63 5.46 -0.58 -11.38
C ALA A 63 5.42 0.94 -11.22
N ASN A 64 4.89 1.43 -10.09
CA ASN A 64 4.86 2.87 -9.77
C ASN A 64 6.27 3.46 -9.66
N ILE A 65 7.22 2.73 -9.07
CA ILE A 65 8.63 3.14 -8.99
C ILE A 65 9.23 3.31 -10.38
N ARG A 66 8.99 2.36 -11.30
CA ARG A 66 9.46 2.47 -12.69
C ARG A 66 8.86 3.68 -13.41
N ALA A 67 7.55 3.89 -13.25
CA ALA A 67 6.87 5.06 -13.80
C ALA A 67 7.45 6.37 -13.24
N ALA A 68 7.68 6.44 -11.93
CA ALA A 68 8.27 7.58 -11.26
C ALA A 68 9.69 7.88 -11.76
N LYS A 69 10.54 6.85 -11.91
CA LYS A 69 11.90 7.00 -12.48
C LYS A 69 11.84 7.57 -13.89
N ALA A 70 10.98 7.02 -14.75
CA ALA A 70 10.83 7.50 -16.12
C ALA A 70 10.33 8.96 -16.16
N ALA A 71 9.34 9.30 -15.34
CA ALA A 71 8.81 10.66 -15.24
C ALA A 71 9.85 11.66 -14.70
N ALA A 72 10.65 11.26 -13.72
CA ALA A 72 11.73 12.08 -13.17
C ALA A 72 12.86 12.30 -14.18
N ILE A 73 13.25 11.27 -14.94
CA ILE A 73 14.25 11.41 -16.01
C ILE A 73 13.74 12.37 -17.09
N ALA A 74 12.47 12.24 -17.51
CA ALA A 74 11.88 13.17 -18.47
C ALA A 74 11.86 14.61 -17.92
N ALA A 75 11.38 14.81 -16.69
CA ALA A 75 11.35 16.13 -16.05
C ALA A 75 12.75 16.74 -15.87
N MET A 76 13.78 15.91 -15.66
CA MET A 76 15.16 16.35 -15.56
C MET A 76 15.70 16.87 -16.90
N TYR A 77 15.33 16.26 -18.03
CA TYR A 77 15.73 16.77 -19.35
C TYR A 77 15.04 18.09 -19.71
N ASP A 78 13.87 18.36 -19.14
CA ASP A 78 13.13 19.62 -19.33
C ASP A 78 13.60 20.74 -18.38
N ASP A 79 14.37 20.42 -17.33
CA ASP A 79 14.89 21.37 -16.33
C ASP A 79 16.43 21.42 -16.35
N GLU A 80 17.01 22.45 -16.97
CA GLU A 80 18.46 22.64 -17.06
C GLU A 80 19.15 22.64 -15.68
N ALA A 81 18.47 23.13 -14.63
CA ALA A 81 19.01 23.12 -13.29
C ALA A 81 19.18 21.69 -12.74
N SER A 82 18.22 20.81 -13.00
CA SER A 82 18.32 19.40 -12.63
C SER A 82 19.38 18.66 -13.44
N LEU A 83 19.50 18.98 -14.74
CA LEU A 83 20.51 18.39 -15.61
C LEU A 83 21.93 18.75 -15.17
N ASP A 84 22.16 20.00 -14.78
CA ASP A 84 23.42 20.47 -14.19
C ASP A 84 23.77 19.67 -12.93
N LYS A 85 22.79 19.44 -12.03
CA LYS A 85 23.01 18.65 -10.81
C LYS A 85 23.30 17.19 -11.10
N ALA A 86 22.59 16.58 -12.04
CA ALA A 86 22.82 15.20 -12.45
C ALA A 86 24.22 14.99 -13.06
N SER A 87 24.74 16.00 -13.76
CA SER A 87 26.04 15.95 -14.45
C SER A 87 27.20 16.50 -13.61
N SER A 88 26.90 17.07 -12.45
CA SER A 88 27.89 17.72 -11.59
C SER A 88 28.84 16.71 -10.95
N SER A 89 30.14 17.04 -10.93
CA SER A 89 31.14 16.30 -10.13
C SER A 89 31.16 16.75 -8.66
N THR A 90 30.35 17.76 -8.30
CA THR A 90 30.29 18.29 -6.93
C THR A 90 29.43 17.39 -6.05
N LYS A 91 30.05 16.84 -5.00
CA LYS A 91 29.37 16.14 -3.90
C LYS A 91 28.19 16.99 -3.39
N GLY A 92 26.96 16.46 -3.45
CA GLY A 92 25.76 17.17 -2.97
C GLY A 92 25.02 18.00 -4.01
N ALA A 93 25.43 17.96 -5.27
CA ALA A 93 24.61 18.42 -6.37
C ALA A 93 23.47 17.42 -6.63
N VAL A 94 22.27 17.73 -6.12
CA VAL A 94 21.14 16.80 -6.13
C VAL A 94 19.85 17.48 -6.57
N SER A 95 19.00 16.70 -7.23
CA SER A 95 17.62 17.03 -7.54
C SER A 95 16.71 15.98 -6.94
N TYR A 96 15.58 16.44 -6.43
CA TYR A 96 14.53 15.55 -5.95
C TYR A 96 13.23 15.80 -6.70
N PHE A 97 12.50 14.72 -6.94
CA PHE A 97 11.22 14.72 -7.61
C PHE A 97 10.20 13.97 -6.76
N VAL A 98 9.01 14.55 -6.63
CA VAL A 98 7.86 13.92 -5.97
C VAL A 98 6.91 13.45 -7.05
N TYR A 99 6.79 12.13 -7.22
CA TYR A 99 5.83 11.53 -8.14
C TYR A 99 4.57 11.16 -7.38
N ASP A 100 3.45 11.75 -7.78
CA ASP A 100 2.13 11.38 -7.26
C ASP A 100 1.57 10.22 -8.10
N VAL A 101 1.31 9.09 -7.44
CA VAL A 101 0.86 7.86 -8.11
C VAL A 101 -0.55 8.01 -8.65
N LYS A 102 -1.38 8.84 -8.02
CA LYS A 102 -2.78 9.03 -8.42
C LYS A 102 -2.88 9.90 -9.67
N SER A 103 -2.11 10.97 -9.76
CA SER A 103 -2.06 11.83 -10.93
C SER A 103 -1.19 11.24 -12.04
N GLY A 104 -0.25 10.35 -11.69
CA GLY A 104 0.70 9.77 -12.63
C GLY A 104 1.72 10.79 -13.14
N SER A 105 2.14 11.75 -12.31
CA SER A 105 3.00 12.86 -12.74
C SER A 105 3.90 13.36 -11.62
N ILE A 106 4.96 14.07 -11.99
CA ILE A 106 5.78 14.81 -11.04
C ILE A 106 5.00 16.04 -10.57
N VAL A 107 4.77 16.14 -9.26
CA VAL A 107 4.04 17.27 -8.64
C VAL A 107 4.96 18.30 -8.02
N THR A 108 6.19 17.90 -7.69
CA THR A 108 7.21 18.78 -7.13
C THR A 108 8.58 18.40 -7.66
N THR A 109 9.32 19.40 -8.13
CA THR A 109 10.74 19.28 -8.48
C THR A 109 11.54 20.23 -7.58
N ILE A 110 12.62 19.74 -6.98
CA ILE A 110 13.52 20.52 -6.13
C ILE A 110 14.95 20.30 -6.61
N SER A 111 15.49 21.27 -7.31
CA SER A 111 16.86 21.26 -7.85
C SER A 111 17.79 22.06 -6.91
N SER A 112 18.08 21.51 -5.73
CA SER A 112 18.85 22.19 -4.67
C SER A 112 20.15 21.46 -4.33
N GLY A 113 21.27 22.17 -4.20
CA GLY A 113 22.53 21.60 -3.67
C GLY A 113 22.48 21.17 -2.19
N ASN A 114 21.30 21.17 -1.57
CA ASN A 114 21.09 20.74 -0.20
C ASN A 114 20.69 19.27 -0.17
N TYR A 115 21.53 18.46 0.48
CA TYR A 115 21.12 17.13 0.94
C TYR A 115 19.95 17.28 1.91
N ASN A 116 18.78 16.75 1.58
CA ASN A 116 17.57 16.79 2.41
C ASN A 116 16.81 18.14 2.48
N PRO A 117 16.28 18.65 1.35
CA PRO A 117 15.46 19.87 1.35
C PRO A 117 14.11 19.65 2.04
N THR A 118 13.44 20.76 2.38
CA THR A 118 12.05 20.74 2.84
C THR A 118 11.10 20.73 1.64
N VAL A 119 10.09 19.86 1.70
CA VAL A 119 9.03 19.71 0.71
C VAL A 119 7.66 19.85 1.40
N THR A 120 6.70 20.46 0.72
CA THR A 120 5.30 20.41 1.16
C THR A 120 4.56 19.36 0.34
N TYR A 121 3.98 18.37 1.01
CA TYR A 121 3.14 17.34 0.39
C TYR A 121 1.91 17.08 1.26
N ALA A 122 0.74 16.96 0.62
CA ALA A 122 -0.55 16.78 1.29
C ALA A 122 -0.82 17.81 2.42
N GLY A 123 -0.43 19.07 2.20
CA GLY A 123 -0.63 20.17 3.17
C GLY A 123 0.28 20.12 4.40
N LYS A 124 1.29 19.25 4.42
CA LYS A 124 2.28 19.14 5.49
C LYS A 124 3.69 19.39 4.96
N SER A 125 4.54 20.04 5.76
CA SER A 125 5.96 20.21 5.47
C SER A 125 6.75 19.03 6.00
N TRP A 126 7.64 18.50 5.17
CA TRP A 126 8.51 17.36 5.45
C TRP A 126 9.92 17.69 5.00
N THR A 127 10.93 17.15 5.65
CA THR A 127 12.21 16.96 4.95
C THR A 127 12.10 15.75 4.00
N MET A 128 12.86 15.74 2.90
CA MET A 128 12.79 14.63 1.94
C MET A 128 13.10 13.26 2.56
N ASN A 129 14.00 13.21 3.55
CA ASN A 129 14.31 12.00 4.29
C ASN A 129 13.14 11.57 5.20
N GLU A 130 12.39 12.51 5.78
CA GLU A 130 11.20 12.18 6.57
C GLU A 130 10.08 11.64 5.69
N LEU A 131 9.80 12.29 4.56
CA LEU A 131 8.80 11.81 3.62
C LEU A 131 9.18 10.45 3.04
N GLY A 132 10.46 10.25 2.70
CA GLY A 132 10.96 8.96 2.21
C GLY A 132 10.83 7.84 3.26
N ARG A 133 11.12 8.14 4.54
CA ARG A 133 10.91 7.18 5.64
C ARG A 133 9.43 6.86 5.84
N GLN A 134 8.53 7.83 5.66
CA GLN A 134 7.09 7.60 5.73
C GLN A 134 6.63 6.67 4.59
N MET A 135 7.05 6.94 3.35
CA MET A 135 6.71 6.09 2.20
C MET A 135 7.25 4.66 2.35
N ARG A 136 8.44 4.53 2.93
CA ARG A 136 9.00 3.24 3.33
C ARG A 136 8.14 2.56 4.40
N SER A 137 7.74 3.27 5.44
CA SER A 137 6.88 2.72 6.49
C SER A 137 5.57 2.19 5.90
N ASP A 138 4.93 2.93 5.01
CA ASP A 138 3.72 2.48 4.32
C ASP A 138 3.96 1.24 3.44
N ALA A 139 5.08 1.19 2.73
CA ALA A 139 5.49 0.03 1.94
C ALA A 139 5.73 -1.22 2.81
N SER A 140 6.35 -1.07 4.00
CA SER A 140 6.56 -2.16 4.96
C SER A 140 5.25 -2.69 5.58
N ALA A 141 4.21 -1.85 5.61
CA ALA A 141 2.87 -2.24 6.03
C ALA A 141 2.05 -2.90 4.90
N TYR A 142 2.68 -3.26 3.78
CA TYR A 142 2.01 -3.76 2.57
C TYR A 142 0.87 -2.85 2.12
N LYS A 143 1.14 -1.54 2.04
CA LYS A 143 0.24 -0.59 1.39
C LYS A 143 0.75 -0.25 0.00
N ILE A 144 -0.17 0.12 -0.89
CA ILE A 144 0.19 0.76 -2.15
C ILE A 144 0.69 2.16 -1.81
N CYS A 145 1.88 2.52 -2.28
CA CYS A 145 2.43 3.84 -2.04
C CYS A 145 1.68 4.87 -2.88
N GLU A 146 1.22 5.95 -2.24
CA GLU A 146 0.56 7.07 -2.92
C GLU A 146 1.57 8.01 -3.58
N VAL A 147 2.79 8.02 -3.08
CA VAL A 147 3.90 8.81 -3.59
C VAL A 147 5.12 7.93 -3.77
N VAL A 148 5.87 8.21 -4.83
CA VAL A 148 7.25 7.75 -4.99
C VAL A 148 8.15 8.97 -5.06
N LEU A 149 9.15 9.01 -4.18
CA LEU A 149 10.19 10.03 -4.27
C LEU A 149 11.30 9.51 -5.17
N VAL A 150 11.78 10.36 -6.07
CA VAL A 150 12.95 10.09 -6.90
C VAL A 150 14.03 11.10 -6.53
N TYR A 151 15.23 10.59 -6.35
CA TYR A 151 16.44 11.34 -6.13
C TYR A 151 17.31 11.17 -7.37
N VAL A 152 17.86 12.26 -7.90
CA VAL A 152 18.83 12.24 -9.00
C VAL A 152 19.99 13.15 -8.67
N GLY A 153 21.23 12.65 -8.75
CA GLY A 153 22.40 13.50 -8.54
C GLY A 153 23.64 12.75 -8.10
N ASN A 154 24.75 13.47 -8.08
CA ASN A 154 26.02 12.92 -7.66
C ASN A 154 26.11 12.91 -6.14
N ASN A 155 25.92 11.71 -5.58
CA ASN A 155 25.92 11.57 -4.14
C ASN A 155 27.31 11.89 -3.57
N ALA A 156 27.30 12.61 -2.47
CA ALA A 156 28.40 12.74 -1.54
C ALA A 156 29.03 11.39 -1.18
N ASP A 157 28.17 10.39 -1.01
CA ASP A 157 28.56 9.09 -0.57
C ASP A 157 28.04 8.13 -1.64
N ASP A 158 28.90 7.86 -2.64
CA ASP A 158 29.02 6.54 -3.25
C ASP A 158 27.66 5.82 -3.41
N GLY A 159 26.74 6.38 -4.18
CA GLY A 159 25.36 5.88 -4.30
C GLY A 159 24.89 5.96 -5.74
N ALA A 160 23.91 5.15 -6.12
CA ALA A 160 23.38 5.20 -7.49
C ALA A 160 22.95 6.63 -7.87
N LEU A 161 23.19 7.03 -9.12
CA LEU A 161 22.82 8.35 -9.64
C LEU A 161 21.33 8.62 -9.51
N ILE A 162 20.51 7.58 -9.66
CA ILE A 162 19.05 7.63 -9.52
C ILE A 162 18.64 6.67 -8.41
N GLN A 163 17.93 7.18 -7.41
CA GLN A 163 17.43 6.41 -6.27
C GLN A 163 15.95 6.72 -6.04
N THR A 164 15.23 5.82 -5.38
CA THR A 164 13.81 6.02 -5.06
C THR A 164 13.49 5.69 -3.61
N ALA A 165 12.45 6.32 -3.08
CA ALA A 165 11.81 5.94 -1.83
C ALA A 165 10.29 5.77 -2.08
N PRO A 166 9.70 4.58 -1.83
CA PRO A 166 10.39 3.36 -1.39
C PRO A 166 11.28 2.75 -2.48
N TYR A 167 12.06 1.77 -2.08
CA TYR A 167 12.88 0.95 -2.95
C TYR A 167 12.65 -0.53 -2.60
N TYR A 168 12.54 -1.38 -3.62
CA TYR A 168 12.49 -2.83 -3.48
C TYR A 168 13.70 -3.45 -4.16
N THR A 169 14.29 -4.47 -3.53
CA THR A 169 15.32 -5.31 -4.13
C THR A 169 14.72 -6.21 -5.21
N ASP A 170 15.59 -6.89 -5.95
CA ASP A 170 15.19 -7.87 -6.95
C ASP A 170 14.37 -9.02 -6.33
N ASP A 171 14.65 -9.36 -5.07
CA ASP A 171 13.97 -10.40 -4.28
C ASP A 171 12.63 -9.97 -3.63
N ASP A 172 12.03 -8.88 -4.11
CA ASP A 172 10.78 -8.29 -3.58
C ASP A 172 10.88 -7.79 -2.13
N GLU A 173 12.09 -7.62 -1.60
CA GLU A 173 12.30 -7.11 -0.25
C GLU A 173 12.38 -5.59 -0.26
N LEU A 174 11.82 -4.95 0.76
CA LEU A 174 11.95 -3.51 0.93
C LEU A 174 13.41 -3.17 1.31
N GLY A 175 14.05 -2.24 0.59
CA GLY A 175 15.48 -1.88 0.69
C GLY A 175 15.99 -1.43 2.07
N PHE A 176 17.19 -0.87 2.24
CA PHE A 176 17.78 -0.73 3.59
C PHE A 176 17.09 0.32 4.50
N ALA A 177 17.11 0.08 5.82
CA ALA A 177 16.19 0.70 6.79
C ALA A 177 16.82 1.63 7.85
N LYS A 178 18.13 1.95 7.76
CA LYS A 178 18.81 2.71 8.84
C LYS A 178 18.68 4.22 8.68
N ASN A 179 19.48 4.85 7.81
CA ASN A 179 19.57 6.32 7.76
C ASN A 179 19.18 6.94 6.40
N ASN A 180 19.37 6.21 5.30
CA ASN A 180 18.96 6.65 3.97
C ASN A 180 17.66 5.93 3.56
N PRO A 181 16.53 6.65 3.40
CA PRO A 181 15.28 6.03 2.94
C PRO A 181 15.28 5.73 1.43
N PHE A 182 16.28 6.19 0.69
CA PHE A 182 16.39 6.04 -0.75
C PHE A 182 17.31 4.88 -1.14
N GLY A 183 16.86 4.05 -2.10
CA GLY A 183 17.67 3.19 -2.98
C GLY A 183 18.76 2.29 -2.36
N PRO A 184 19.50 1.54 -3.20
CA PRO A 184 20.70 0.87 -2.76
C PRO A 184 21.90 1.83 -2.74
N GLY A 185 22.91 1.51 -1.92
CA GLY A 185 24.19 2.23 -1.86
C GLY A 185 25.11 1.96 -3.05
N ASN A 186 26.41 2.25 -2.88
CA ASN A 186 27.42 2.28 -3.95
C ASN A 186 27.39 1.09 -4.91
N GLY A 187 27.55 1.36 -6.21
CA GLY A 187 27.78 0.34 -7.23
C GLY A 187 26.63 -0.64 -7.45
N SER A 188 25.51 -0.47 -6.76
CA SER A 188 24.31 -1.30 -6.94
C SER A 188 23.53 -0.77 -8.15
N ALA A 189 23.98 -1.18 -9.33
CA ALA A 189 23.44 -0.75 -10.63
C ALA A 189 22.02 -1.28 -10.90
N ASN A 190 21.51 -2.20 -10.09
CA ASN A 190 20.29 -2.92 -10.37
C ASN A 190 19.22 -2.54 -9.35
N ALA A 191 18.31 -1.67 -9.78
CA ALA A 191 17.10 -1.35 -9.06
C ALA A 191 15.91 -1.71 -9.96
N SER A 192 15.31 -2.87 -9.69
CA SER A 192 14.07 -3.35 -10.33
C SER A 192 12.87 -2.43 -10.17
#